data_AF-A0A5U1KE93-F1
#
_entry.id   AF-A0A5U1KE93-F1
#
_cell.length_a   1.000
_cell.length_b   1.000
_cell.length_c   1.000
_cell.angle_alpha   90.00
_cell.angle_beta   90.00
_cell.angle_gamma   90.00
#
_symmetry.space_group_name_H-M   'P 1'
#
loop_
_entity.id
_entity.type
_entity.pdbx_description
1 polymer ?
#
loop_
_entity_poly.entity_id
_entity_poly.type
_entity_poly.pdbx_seq_one_letter_code
_entity_poly.pdbx_strand_id
1 'polypeptide(L)'
;PNALVMNFTADCWLEVTDATGKKLFSGMQRKDGNLNLTGQAPYKLKIGAPAAVQIQYQGKPVDLSRFIRTNQVARLTLNAEPTPAQ
;
A
#
# COMPACT_ATOMS: atom_id res chain seq x y z
N PRO A 1 3.24 -13.46 -10.28
CA PRO A 1 3.81 -12.09 -10.13
C PRO A 1 3.00 -11.28 -9.12
N ASN A 2 3.59 -10.95 -7.97
CA ASN A 2 2.91 -10.18 -6.93
C ASN A 2 2.70 -8.74 -7.43
N ALA A 3 1.44 -8.31 -7.52
CA ALA A 3 1.12 -6.98 -8.02
C ALA A 3 1.44 -5.92 -6.97
N LEU A 4 1.36 -6.26 -5.69
CA LEU A 4 1.59 -5.34 -4.58
C LEU A 4 2.34 -6.05 -3.46
N VAL A 5 3.44 -5.46 -3.01
CA VAL A 5 4.29 -5.96 -1.92
C VAL A 5 4.40 -4.86 -0.88
N MET A 6 4.23 -5.21 0.39
CA MET A 6 4.28 -4.28 1.51
C MET A 6 5.14 -4.84 2.63
N ASN A 7 6.10 -4.04 3.07
CA ASN A 7 7.03 -4.39 4.14
C ASN A 7 6.80 -3.47 5.33
N PHE A 8 6.51 -4.04 6.48
CA PHE A 8 6.20 -3.31 7.70
C PHE A 8 7.42 -3.24 8.60
N THR A 9 7.77 -2.03 9.03
CA THR A 9 8.89 -1.77 9.93
C THR A 9 8.43 -1.46 11.36
N ALA A 10 7.14 -1.20 11.56
CA ALA A 10 6.50 -1.03 12.85
C ALA A 10 5.01 -1.42 12.80
N ASP A 11 4.33 -1.36 13.94
CA ASP A 11 2.91 -1.66 14.03
C ASP A 11 2.08 -0.63 13.24
N CYS A 12 1.40 -1.10 12.20
CA CYS A 12 0.61 -0.26 11.31
C CYS A 12 -0.59 -1.02 10.78
N TRP A 13 -1.76 -0.38 10.80
CA TRP A 13 -2.93 -0.90 10.13
C TRP A 13 -3.03 -0.41 8.69
N LEU A 14 -3.53 -1.28 7.82
CA LEU A 14 -3.80 -0.97 6.44
C LEU A 14 -5.01 -1.73 5.91
N GLU A 15 -5.61 -1.16 4.87
CA GLU A 15 -6.71 -1.75 4.13
C GLU A 15 -6.41 -1.62 2.63
N VAL A 16 -6.65 -2.71 1.90
CA VAL A 16 -6.41 -2.83 0.47
C VAL A 16 -7.66 -3.39 -0.17
N THR A 17 -8.22 -2.64 -1.11
CA THR A 17 -9.39 -3.03 -1.88
C THR A 17 -9.06 -3.00 -3.36
N ASP A 18 -9.51 -3.98 -4.11
CA ASP A 18 -9.33 -4.02 -5.55
C ASP A 18 -10.44 -3.24 -6.31
N ALA A 19 -10.34 -3.26 -7.64
CA ALA A 19 -11.33 -2.68 -8.54
C ALA A 19 -12.72 -3.30 -8.43
N THR A 20 -12.79 -4.59 -8.08
CA THR A 20 -14.04 -5.34 -7.96
C THR A 20 -14.80 -4.97 -6.69
N GLY A 21 -14.20 -4.15 -5.81
CA GLY A 21 -14.74 -3.82 -4.49
C GLY A 21 -14.40 -4.85 -3.43
N LYS A 22 -13.61 -5.88 -3.77
CA LYS A 22 -13.17 -6.90 -2.83
C LYS A 22 -12.01 -6.36 -2.01
N LYS A 23 -12.13 -6.46 -0.69
CA LYS A 23 -11.01 -6.22 0.23
C LYS A 23 -10.00 -7.36 0.07
N LEU A 24 -8.85 -7.07 -0.53
CA LEU A 24 -7.73 -8.00 -0.62
C LEU A 24 -7.09 -8.20 0.74
N PHE A 25 -7.02 -7.13 1.53
CA PHE A 25 -6.48 -7.17 2.89
C PHE A 25 -7.11 -6.09 3.76
N SER A 26 -7.32 -6.38 5.03
CA SER A 26 -7.74 -5.39 6.03
C SER A 26 -7.29 -5.89 7.39
N GLY A 27 -6.36 -5.18 8.01
CA GLY A 27 -5.80 -5.63 9.29
C GLY A 27 -4.65 -4.76 9.77
N MET A 28 -4.20 -5.05 10.98
CA MET A 28 -3.00 -4.48 11.56
C MET A 28 -1.83 -5.43 11.38
N GLN A 29 -0.76 -4.93 10.75
CA GLN A 29 0.51 -5.63 10.63
C GLN A 29 1.48 -5.10 11.68
N ARG A 30 2.35 -5.98 12.14
CA ARG A 30 3.41 -5.66 13.09
C ARG A 30 4.73 -5.41 12.39
N LYS A 31 5.71 -4.92 13.14
CA LYS A 31 7.12 -4.87 12.72
C LYS A 31 7.55 -6.21 12.10
N ASP A 32 8.34 -6.13 11.03
CA ASP A 32 8.87 -7.25 10.23
C ASP A 32 7.78 -8.06 9.49
N GLY A 33 6.54 -7.56 9.48
CA GLY A 33 5.48 -8.10 8.65
C GLY A 33 5.79 -7.89 7.16
N ASN A 34 5.49 -8.90 6.35
CA ASN A 34 5.50 -8.78 4.90
C ASN A 34 4.14 -9.21 4.36
N LEU A 35 3.58 -8.42 3.44
CA LEU A 35 2.28 -8.67 2.86
C LEU A 35 2.36 -8.59 1.35
N ASN A 36 1.96 -9.64 0.67
CA ASN A 36 2.03 -9.75 -0.79
C ASN A 36 0.60 -9.97 -1.29
N LEU A 37 0.12 -9.04 -2.11
CA LEU A 37 -1.23 -9.05 -2.63
C LEU A 37 -1.20 -9.03 -4.16
N THR A 38 -2.18 -9.72 -4.71
CA THR A 38 -2.47 -9.79 -6.14
C THR A 38 -3.95 -9.58 -6.32
N GLY A 39 -4.35 -8.66 -7.19
CA GLY A 39 -5.75 -8.42 -7.50
C GLY A 39 -5.91 -7.70 -8.83
N GLN A 40 -6.96 -6.89 -8.92
CA GLN A 40 -7.27 -6.12 -10.11
C GLN A 40 -7.17 -4.62 -9.82
N ALA A 41 -6.42 -3.89 -10.65
CA ALA A 41 -6.35 -2.44 -10.56
C ALA A 41 -7.67 -1.79 -11.05
N PRO A 42 -8.08 -0.64 -10.51
CA PRO A 42 -7.38 0.17 -9.50
C PRO A 42 -7.42 -0.39 -8.07
N TYR A 43 -6.27 -0.39 -7.41
CA TYR A 43 -6.15 -0.76 -5.99
C TYR A 43 -6.32 0.48 -5.13
N LYS A 44 -7.21 0.42 -4.14
CA LYS A 44 -7.39 1.43 -3.11
C LYS A 44 -6.67 0.98 -1.86
N LEU A 45 -5.63 1.71 -1.46
CA LEU A 45 -4.86 1.45 -0.26
C LEU A 45 -5.13 2.56 0.75
N LYS A 46 -5.39 2.17 1.99
CA LYS A 46 -5.43 3.06 3.15
C LYS A 46 -4.41 2.56 4.15
N ILE A 47 -3.50 3.43 4.55
CA ILE A 47 -2.43 3.08 5.48
C ILE A 47 -2.47 4.06 6.64
N GLY A 48 -2.61 3.57 7.86
CA GLY A 48 -2.65 4.40 9.06
C GLY A 48 -1.33 5.11 9.34
N ALA A 49 -0.22 4.37 9.24
CA ALA A 49 1.12 4.87 9.49
C ALA A 49 2.03 4.59 8.26
N PRO A 50 2.02 5.46 7.23
CA PRO A 50 2.86 5.29 6.05
C PRO A 50 4.36 5.30 6.36
N ALA A 51 4.76 5.87 7.50
CA ALA A 51 6.15 5.84 7.97
C ALA A 51 6.63 4.45 8.38
N ALA A 52 5.68 3.58 8.74
CA ALA A 52 5.91 2.23 9.25
C ALA A 52 5.76 1.15 8.17
N VAL A 53 5.54 1.52 6.90
CA VAL A 53 5.37 0.57 5.80
C VAL A 53 6.01 1.08 4.50
N GLN A 54 6.64 0.16 3.77
CA GLN A 54 7.13 0.41 2.41
C GLN A 54 6.28 -0.38 1.42
N ILE A 55 5.81 0.27 0.36
CA ILE A 55 4.93 -0.33 -0.63
C ILE A 55 5.63 -0.38 -1.98
N GLN A 56 5.53 -1.52 -2.66
CA GLN A 56 6.04 -1.73 -4.00
C GLN A 56 4.90 -2.27 -4.87
N TYR A 57 4.62 -1.60 -5.96
CA TYR A 57 3.60 -1.99 -6.94
C TYR A 57 4.28 -2.48 -8.21
N GLN A 58 4.04 -3.75 -8.58
CA GLN A 58 4.65 -4.41 -9.74
C GLN A 58 6.19 -4.28 -9.77
N GLY A 59 6.83 -4.33 -8.60
CA GLY A 59 8.28 -4.15 -8.45
C GLY A 59 8.75 -2.68 -8.47
N LYS A 60 7.84 -1.70 -8.62
CA LYS A 60 8.16 -0.28 -8.51
C LYS A 60 7.85 0.24 -7.10
N PRO A 61 8.80 0.88 -6.41
CA PRO A 61 8.52 1.50 -5.12
C PRO A 61 7.50 2.63 -5.27
N VAL A 62 6.53 2.69 -4.36
CA VAL A 62 5.52 3.75 -4.32
C VAL A 62 5.98 4.83 -3.34
N ASP A 63 6.01 6.08 -3.79
CA ASP A 63 6.40 7.19 -2.93
C ASP A 63 5.28 7.55 -1.94
N LEU A 64 5.56 7.32 -0.67
CA LEU A 64 4.70 7.64 0.47
C LEU A 64 5.18 8.86 1.26
N SER A 65 6.31 9.46 0.88
CA SER A 65 7.01 10.50 1.66
C SER A 65 6.11 11.70 1.97
N ARG A 66 5.23 12.05 1.02
CA ARG A 66 4.23 13.12 1.18
C ARG A 66 3.28 12.89 2.35
N PHE A 67 2.87 11.65 2.59
CA PHE A 67 1.91 11.29 3.66
C PHE A 67 2.62 11.11 5.00
N ILE A 68 3.87 10.64 4.98
CA ILE A 68 4.72 10.56 6.16
C ILE A 68 4.91 11.95 6.77
N ARG A 69 5.16 12.96 5.92
CA ARG A 69 5.41 14.33 6.37
C ARG A 69 4.19 14.97 7.04
N THR A 70 2.99 14.65 6.59
CA THR A 70 1.75 15.19 7.15
C THR A 70 1.23 14.37 8.34
N ASN A 71 1.88 13.24 8.66
CA ASN A 71 1.43 12.27 9.67
C ASN A 71 -0.05 11.90 9.52
N GLN A 72 -0.51 11.80 8.26
CA GLN A 72 -1.89 11.48 7.92
C GLN A 72 -2.00 10.09 7.32
N VAL A 73 -3.21 9.53 7.39
CA VAL A 73 -3.55 8.27 6.72
C VAL A 73 -3.25 8.39 5.23
N ALA A 74 -2.30 7.60 4.73
CA ALA A 74 -1.99 7.58 3.30
C ALA A 74 -3.13 6.88 2.56
N ARG A 75 -3.75 7.61 1.64
CA ARG A 75 -4.79 7.10 0.73
C ARG A 75 -4.22 7.10 -0.66
N LEU A 76 -3.94 5.91 -1.17
CA LEU A 76 -3.42 5.72 -2.51
C LEU A 76 -4.46 5.00 -3.36
N THR A 77 -4.52 5.40 -4.63
CA THR A 77 -5.21 4.64 -5.66
C THR A 77 -4.16 4.28 -6.70
N LEU A 78 -3.79 3.00 -6.78
CA LEU A 78 -2.84 2.50 -7.76
C LEU A 78 -3.62 1.97 -8.96
N ASN A 79 -3.58 2.71 -10.06
CA ASN A 79 -4.20 2.30 -11.32
C ASN A 79 -3.30 1.28 -12.04
N ALA A 80 -3.83 0.65 -13.10
CA ALA A 80 -3.06 -0.29 -13.93
C ALA A 80 -1.85 0.40 -14.60
N GLU A 81 -1.89 1.72 -14.74
CA GLU A 81 -0.81 2.54 -15.24
C GLU A 81 -0.04 3.14 -14.06
N PRO A 82 1.21 2.72 -13.80
CA PRO A 82 2.06 3.42 -12.85
C PRO A 82 2.39 4.78 -13.47
N THR A 83 1.66 5.82 -13.09
CA THR A 83 2.06 7.20 -13.39
C THR A 83 3.44 7.38 -12.77
N PRO A 84 4.50 7.62 -13.55
CA PRO A 84 5.79 7.98 -12.98
C PRO A 84 5.57 9.26 -12.19
N ALA A 85 6.03 9.31 -10.95
CA ALA A 85 6.26 10.59 -10.31
C ALA A 85 7.19 11.39 -11.26
N GLN A 86 6.66 12.44 -11.87
CA GLN A 86 7.40 13.40 -12.69
C GLN A 86 8.29 14.26 -11.80
#